data_AF-A0A1F5H3I6-F1
#
_entry.id   AF-A0A1F5H3I6-F1
#
_cell.length_a   1.000
_cell.length_b   1.000
_cell.length_c   1.000
_cell.angle_alpha   90.00
_cell.angle_beta   90.00
_cell.angle_gamma   90.00
#
_symmetry.space_group_name_H-M   'P 1'
#
loop_
_entity.id
_entity.type
_entity.pdbx_description
1 polymer ?
#
loop_
_entity_poly.entity_id
_entity_poly.type
_entity_poly.pdbx_seq_one_letter_code
_entity_poly.pdbx_strand_id
1 'polypeptide(L)'
;MPDEKERILLQAYFLEKREIPKDQFENFSQDAKAIYNFLSNSSWQNLDKVWRDFPQEGKDMLIKLSPSTNIKQLKAKLFILNDKKDTFVPKNESRNLVGSLPKTQVYFREIDSFEHVNPATNLPRWAAIRQIVQLGRYLYNVMLETS
;
A
#
# COMPACT_ATOMS: atom_id res chain seq x y z
N MET A 1 -4.40 22.09 9.90
CA MET A 1 -4.65 20.69 10.29
C MET A 1 -5.92 20.54 11.12
N PRO A 2 -6.65 19.40 11.02
CA PRO A 2 -7.85 19.15 11.83
C PRO A 2 -7.55 19.15 13.32
N ASP A 3 -8.53 19.58 14.11
CA ASP A 3 -8.45 19.52 15.56
C ASP A 3 -8.57 18.07 16.07
N GLU A 4 -8.39 17.88 17.38
CA GLU A 4 -8.43 16.56 17.99
C GLU A 4 -9.79 15.87 17.87
N LYS A 5 -10.89 16.63 17.97
CA LYS A 5 -12.25 16.09 17.88
C LYS A 5 -12.56 15.65 16.45
N GLU A 6 -12.22 16.48 15.47
CA GLU A 6 -12.35 16.17 14.04
C GLU A 6 -11.52 14.94 13.67
N ARG A 7 -10.30 14.84 14.21
CA ARG A 7 -9.43 13.68 13.98
C ARG A 7 -10.07 12.39 14.50
N ILE A 8 -10.63 12.41 15.72
CA ILE A 8 -11.31 11.25 16.30
C ILE A 8 -12.50 10.82 15.43
N LEU A 9 -13.30 11.78 14.94
CA LEU A 9 -14.43 11.50 14.07
C LEU A 9 -14.00 10.91 12.72
N LEU A 10 -12.97 11.48 12.09
CA LEU A 10 -12.40 10.95 10.85
C LEU A 10 -11.83 9.54 11.03
N GLN A 11 -11.12 9.28 12.14
CA GLN A 11 -10.58 7.95 12.45
C GLN A 11 -11.70 6.92 12.66
N ALA A 12 -12.73 7.26 13.44
CA ALA A 12 -13.88 6.40 13.64
C ALA A 12 -14.58 6.05 12.32
N TYR A 13 -14.65 6.99 11.39
CA TYR A 13 -15.21 6.76 10.06
C TYR A 13 -14.35 5.83 9.21
N PHE A 14 -13.07 6.14 9.03
CA PHE A 14 -12.22 5.39 8.10
C PHE A 14 -11.73 4.04 8.64
N LEU A 15 -11.51 3.92 9.95
CA LEU A 15 -10.96 2.72 10.56
C LEU A 15 -12.04 1.80 11.12
N GLU A 16 -13.10 2.38 11.71
CA GLU A 16 -14.14 1.63 12.42
C GLU A 16 -15.48 1.62 11.66
N LYS A 17 -15.55 2.27 10.50
CA LYS A 17 -16.76 2.36 9.65
C LYS A 17 -17.96 2.99 10.36
N ARG A 18 -17.73 3.86 11.35
CA ARG A 18 -18.79 4.62 12.03
C ARG A 18 -19.18 5.86 11.22
N GLU A 19 -20.47 6.10 11.01
CA GLU A 19 -20.91 7.31 10.29
C GLU A 19 -20.58 8.59 11.04
N ILE A 20 -20.23 9.65 10.30
CA ILE A 20 -20.06 10.99 10.85
C ILE A 20 -21.43 11.68 10.80
N PRO A 21 -21.99 12.12 11.94
CA PRO A 21 -23.24 12.87 11.95
C PRO A 21 -23.15 14.13 11.07
N LYS A 22 -24.23 14.44 10.33
CA LYS A 22 -24.23 15.55 9.35
C LYS A 22 -23.94 16.91 10.00
N ASP A 23 -24.51 17.17 11.17
CA ASP A 23 -24.27 18.36 11.97
C ASP A 23 -22.79 18.53 12.35
N GLN A 24 -22.12 17.43 12.67
CA GLN A 24 -20.69 17.43 12.99
C GLN A 24 -19.88 17.70 11.73
N PHE A 25 -20.21 17.04 10.62
CA PHE A 25 -19.51 17.22 9.36
C PHE A 25 -19.64 18.63 8.78
N GLU A 26 -20.82 19.25 8.89
CA GLU A 26 -21.02 20.65 8.47
C GLU A 26 -20.13 21.62 9.22
N ASN A 27 -19.88 21.34 10.50
CA ASN A 27 -19.01 22.12 11.37
C ASN A 27 -17.51 21.81 11.20
N PHE A 28 -17.14 20.83 10.37
CA PHE A 28 -15.73 20.56 10.11
C PHE A 28 -15.04 21.77 9.47
N SER A 29 -13.81 21.99 9.92
CA SER A 29 -12.82 22.86 9.35
C SER A 29 -12.60 22.53 7.87
N GLN A 30 -12.09 23.52 7.11
CA GLN A 30 -11.77 23.32 5.69
C GLN A 30 -10.75 22.19 5.51
N ASP A 31 -9.77 22.08 6.42
CA ASP A 31 -8.77 21.02 6.39
C ASP A 31 -9.36 19.63 6.64
N ALA A 32 -10.26 19.51 7.63
CA ALA A 32 -10.94 18.24 7.90
C ALA A 32 -11.82 17.80 6.73
N LYS A 33 -12.52 18.73 6.08
CA LYS A 33 -13.28 18.46 4.84
C LYS A 33 -12.36 18.07 3.68
N ALA A 34 -11.22 18.76 3.51
CA ALA A 34 -10.24 18.43 2.47
C ALA A 34 -9.65 17.02 2.66
N ILE A 35 -9.31 16.66 3.90
CA ILE A 35 -8.82 15.31 4.24
C ILE A 35 -9.89 14.25 4.02
N TYR A 36 -11.12 14.50 4.45
CA TYR A 36 -12.25 13.61 4.18
C TYR A 36 -12.44 13.37 2.68
N ASN A 37 -12.45 14.45 1.89
CA ASN A 37 -12.62 14.37 0.44
C ASN A 37 -11.46 13.61 -0.22
N PHE A 38 -10.22 13.79 0.27
CA PHE A 38 -9.06 13.05 -0.22
C PHE A 38 -9.16 11.55 0.02
N LEU A 39 -9.50 11.14 1.25
CA LEU A 39 -9.58 9.72 1.61
C LEU A 39 -10.82 9.02 1.07
N SER A 40 -11.90 9.75 0.78
CA SER A 40 -13.15 9.20 0.21
C SER A 40 -13.22 9.25 -1.31
N ASN A 41 -12.30 9.96 -1.99
CA ASN A 41 -12.32 10.08 -3.44
C ASN A 41 -11.91 8.78 -4.14
N SER A 42 -12.82 8.25 -4.96
CA SER A 42 -12.58 7.10 -5.85
C SER A 42 -12.48 7.49 -7.34
N SER A 43 -12.66 8.76 -7.67
CA SER A 43 -12.67 9.27 -9.05
C SER A 43 -11.32 9.84 -9.46
N TRP A 44 -10.76 9.29 -10.55
CA TRP A 44 -9.53 9.79 -11.16
C TRP A 44 -9.67 11.24 -11.66
N GLN A 45 -10.84 11.61 -12.17
CA GLN A 45 -11.10 12.97 -12.69
C GLN A 45 -10.98 14.04 -11.60
N ASN A 46 -11.26 13.67 -10.35
CA ASN A 46 -11.21 14.59 -9.21
C ASN A 46 -9.86 14.60 -8.49
N LEU A 47 -8.93 13.71 -8.86
CA LEU A 47 -7.68 13.53 -8.13
C LEU A 47 -6.87 14.83 -8.07
N ASP A 48 -6.71 15.53 -9.19
CA ASP A 48 -5.92 16.77 -9.25
C ASP A 48 -6.50 17.88 -8.37
N LYS A 49 -7.84 17.98 -8.32
CA LYS A 49 -8.53 18.95 -7.48
C LYS A 49 -8.35 18.60 -6.02
N VAL A 50 -8.65 17.37 -5.66
CA VAL A 50 -8.61 16.92 -4.26
C VAL A 50 -7.17 16.90 -3.73
N TRP A 51 -6.20 16.58 -4.58
CA TRP A 51 -4.78 16.71 -4.26
C TRP A 51 -4.37 18.17 -4.07
N ARG A 52 -4.84 19.09 -4.92
CA ARG A 52 -4.55 20.53 -4.77
C ARG A 52 -5.08 21.05 -3.44
N ASP A 53 -6.31 20.69 -3.10
CA ASP A 53 -7.01 21.13 -1.88
C ASP A 53 -6.49 20.43 -0.60
N PHE A 54 -5.74 19.33 -0.73
CA PHE A 54 -5.18 18.61 0.41
C PHE A 54 -4.15 19.47 1.17
N PRO A 55 -4.19 19.50 2.53
CA PRO A 55 -3.31 20.34 3.33
C PRO A 55 -1.82 20.09 3.05
N GLN A 56 -1.02 21.15 2.98
CA GLN A 56 0.40 21.05 2.64
C GLN A 56 1.18 20.20 3.65
N GLU A 57 0.92 20.34 4.95
CA GLU A 57 1.59 19.50 5.95
C GLU A 57 1.25 18.01 5.78
N GLY A 58 0.05 17.70 5.28
CA GLY A 58 -0.34 16.34 4.93
C GLY A 58 0.43 15.82 3.73
N LYS A 59 0.61 16.64 2.69
CA LYS A 59 1.45 16.30 1.53
C LYS A 59 2.89 16.01 1.94
N ASP A 60 3.45 16.88 2.79
CA ASP A 60 4.82 16.73 3.29
C ASP A 60 4.97 15.45 4.12
N MET A 61 3.96 15.11 4.92
CA MET A 61 3.90 13.85 5.65
C MET A 61 3.87 12.62 4.72
N LEU A 62 3.04 12.65 3.67
CA LEU A 62 2.99 11.55 2.68
C LEU A 62 4.33 11.38 1.96
N ILE A 63 4.99 12.48 1.60
CA ILE A 63 6.33 12.47 1.00
C ILE A 63 7.35 11.86 1.98
N LYS A 64 7.31 12.27 3.25
CA LYS A 64 8.21 11.75 4.29
C LYS A 64 8.01 10.26 4.57
N LEU A 65 6.76 9.78 4.54
CA LEU A 65 6.41 8.38 4.75
C LEU A 65 6.67 7.50 3.51
N SER A 66 6.73 8.10 2.32
CA SER A 66 6.98 7.36 1.09
C SER A 66 8.31 6.61 1.18
N PRO A 67 8.34 5.30 0.90
CA PRO A 67 9.60 4.55 0.83
C PRO A 67 10.59 5.21 -0.13
N SER A 68 10.10 5.80 -1.23
CA SER A 68 10.92 6.44 -2.27
C SER A 68 11.87 7.53 -1.76
N THR A 69 11.53 8.24 -0.68
CA THR A 69 12.38 9.33 -0.16
C THR A 69 13.59 8.83 0.62
N ASN A 70 13.49 7.67 1.28
CA ASN A 70 14.54 7.15 2.15
C ASN A 70 15.13 5.80 1.68
N ILE A 71 14.59 5.19 0.63
CA ILE A 71 14.97 3.86 0.16
C ILE A 71 16.46 3.74 -0.18
N LYS A 72 17.10 4.83 -0.64
CA LYS A 72 18.55 4.86 -0.94
C LYS A 72 19.44 4.78 0.30
N GLN A 73 18.91 5.12 1.47
CA GLN A 73 19.65 5.05 2.74
C GLN A 73 19.54 3.67 3.39
N LEU A 74 18.66 2.81 2.87
CA LEU A 74 18.52 1.46 3.34
C LEU A 74 19.80 0.68 2.99
N LYS A 75 20.51 0.19 4.01
CA LYS A 75 21.71 -0.66 3.84
C LYS A 75 21.40 -2.16 3.93
N ALA A 76 20.16 -2.51 4.29
CA ALA A 76 19.73 -3.88 4.44
C ALA A 76 19.40 -4.51 3.08
N LYS A 77 19.67 -5.82 2.96
CA LYS A 77 19.18 -6.63 1.85
C LYS A 77 17.67 -6.75 1.93
N LEU A 78 16.98 -6.45 0.84
CA LEU A 78 15.54 -6.49 0.74
C LEU A 78 15.09 -7.73 -0.01
N PHE A 79 14.14 -8.44 0.59
CA PHE A 79 13.45 -9.55 -0.04
C PHE A 79 12.01 -9.09 -0.26
N ILE A 80 11.60 -8.98 -1.52
CA ILE A 80 10.26 -8.50 -1.90
C ILE A 80 9.56 -9.63 -2.66
N LEU A 81 8.47 -10.12 -2.07
CA LEU A 81 7.57 -11.09 -2.68
C LEU A 81 6.26 -10.37 -2.99
N ASN A 82 5.87 -10.32 -4.25
CA ASN A 82 4.64 -9.67 -4.66
C ASN A 82 3.71 -10.64 -5.39
N ASP A 83 2.41 -10.48 -5.20
CA ASP A 83 1.40 -11.21 -5.94
C ASP A 83 1.07 -10.52 -7.28
N LYS A 84 1.11 -11.29 -8.37
CA LYS A 84 0.70 -10.84 -9.70
C LYS A 84 -0.80 -10.56 -9.81
N LYS A 85 -1.64 -11.09 -8.93
CA LYS A 85 -3.10 -10.87 -8.94
C LYS A 85 -3.58 -9.99 -7.79
N ASP A 86 -2.66 -9.36 -7.06
CA ASP A 86 -3.03 -8.36 -6.07
C ASP A 86 -3.81 -7.23 -6.74
N THR A 87 -5.08 -7.10 -6.39
CA THR A 87 -5.96 -6.03 -6.85
C THR A 87 -5.91 -4.81 -5.92
N PHE A 88 -5.29 -4.93 -4.75
CA PHE A 88 -5.21 -3.89 -3.73
C PHE A 88 -3.96 -3.03 -3.86
N VAL A 89 -2.81 -3.60 -4.27
CA VAL A 89 -1.58 -2.84 -4.53
C VAL A 89 -1.26 -2.84 -6.03
N PRO A 90 -1.23 -1.68 -6.71
CA PRO A 90 -0.86 -1.61 -8.11
C PRO A 90 0.54 -2.19 -8.35
N LYS A 91 0.67 -3.10 -9.32
CA LYS A 91 1.94 -3.78 -9.68
C LYS A 91 3.10 -2.83 -9.96
N ASN A 92 2.80 -1.61 -10.37
CA ASN A 92 3.79 -0.60 -10.69
C ASN A 92 4.54 -0.13 -9.45
N GLU A 93 3.91 -0.10 -8.27
CA GLU A 93 4.54 0.36 -7.04
C GLU A 93 5.71 -0.54 -6.62
N SER A 94 5.52 -1.85 -6.63
CA SER A 94 6.57 -2.82 -6.30
C SER A 94 7.73 -2.77 -7.30
N ARG A 95 7.42 -2.57 -8.60
CA ARG A 95 8.45 -2.45 -9.64
C ARG A 95 9.22 -1.14 -9.54
N ASN A 96 8.55 -0.03 -9.24
CA ASN A 96 9.18 1.26 -9.00
C ASN A 96 10.11 1.18 -7.78
N LEU A 97 9.67 0.51 -6.71
CA LEU A 97 10.49 0.27 -5.52
C LEU A 97 11.74 -0.54 -5.85
N VAL A 98 11.60 -1.66 -6.54
CA VAL A 98 12.73 -2.51 -6.96
C VAL A 98 13.68 -1.74 -7.88
N GLY A 99 13.15 -0.94 -8.81
CA GLY A 99 13.93 -0.11 -9.72
C GLY A 99 14.74 0.98 -9.01
N SER A 100 14.33 1.40 -7.82
CA SER A 100 15.02 2.40 -7.01
C SER A 100 16.19 1.85 -6.17
N LEU A 101 16.37 0.52 -6.16
CA LEU A 101 17.37 -0.19 -5.34
C LEU A 101 18.49 -0.81 -6.20
N PRO A 102 19.73 -0.93 -5.67
CA PRO A 102 20.77 -1.70 -6.32
C PRO A 102 20.36 -3.16 -6.51
N LYS A 103 20.61 -3.74 -7.70
CA LYS A 103 20.27 -5.14 -8.00
C LYS A 103 20.90 -6.16 -7.03
N THR A 104 22.03 -5.82 -6.44
CA THR A 104 22.74 -6.66 -5.44
C THR A 104 22.05 -6.66 -4.08
N GLN A 105 21.22 -5.66 -3.80
CA GLN A 105 20.56 -5.44 -2.52
C GLN A 105 19.13 -5.97 -2.51
N VAL A 106 18.51 -6.20 -3.67
CA VAL A 106 17.09 -6.59 -3.76
C VAL A 106 16.92 -7.97 -4.40
N TYR A 107 16.25 -8.87 -3.69
CA TYR A 107 15.76 -10.13 -4.23
C TYR A 107 14.24 -10.04 -4.42
N PHE A 108 13.83 -9.77 -5.65
CA PHE A 108 12.43 -9.60 -6.04
C PHE A 108 11.87 -10.86 -6.72
N ARG A 109 10.71 -11.31 -6.27
CA ARG A 109 9.94 -12.39 -6.89
C ARG A 109 8.49 -11.95 -7.02
N GLU A 110 7.97 -12.00 -8.23
CA GLU A 110 6.51 -12.00 -8.46
C GLU A 110 6.03 -13.45 -8.51
N ILE A 111 5.09 -13.79 -7.63
CA ILE A 111 4.36 -15.06 -7.67
C ILE A 111 2.93 -14.79 -8.12
N ASP A 112 2.30 -15.77 -8.76
CA ASP A 112 0.86 -15.74 -9.03
C ASP A 112 0.18 -16.28 -7.78
N SER A 113 0.03 -15.43 -6.76
CA SER A 113 -0.39 -15.85 -5.41
C SER A 113 -1.73 -16.53 -5.50
N PHE A 114 -1.75 -17.77 -5.03
CA PHE A 114 -2.85 -18.47 -4.38
C PHE A 114 -4.30 -18.09 -4.74
N GLU A 115 -4.58 -17.74 -5.98
CA GLU A 115 -5.83 -18.05 -6.64
C GLU A 115 -5.86 -19.58 -6.73
N HIS A 116 -6.10 -20.24 -5.60
CA HIS A 116 -7.34 -20.88 -5.27
C HIS A 116 -7.05 -21.94 -4.19
N VAL A 117 -7.13 -21.54 -2.92
CA VAL A 117 -7.62 -22.47 -1.87
C VAL A 117 -9.16 -22.60 -1.97
N ASN A 118 -9.65 -22.58 -3.21
CA ASN A 118 -10.99 -22.94 -3.59
C ASN A 118 -10.82 -24.15 -4.52
N PRO A 119 -11.20 -25.38 -4.10
CA PRO A 119 -10.98 -26.59 -4.89
C PRO A 119 -11.69 -26.61 -6.26
N ALA A 120 -12.41 -25.54 -6.62
CA ALA A 120 -13.19 -25.40 -7.84
C ALA A 120 -12.46 -24.74 -9.04
N THR A 121 -11.13 -24.62 -9.06
CA THR A 121 -10.42 -24.00 -10.21
C THR A 121 -9.35 -24.84 -10.86
N ASN A 122 -9.33 -24.72 -12.20
CA ASN A 122 -8.50 -25.47 -13.13
C ASN A 122 -7.08 -24.88 -13.27
N LEU A 123 -6.31 -24.85 -12.19
CA LEU A 123 -4.86 -24.70 -12.30
C LEU A 123 -4.21 -26.09 -12.41
N PRO A 124 -3.31 -26.33 -13.39
CA PRO A 124 -2.57 -27.59 -13.45
C PRO A 124 -1.75 -27.76 -12.17
N ARG A 125 -1.88 -28.92 -11.49
CA ARG A 125 -1.17 -29.24 -10.23
C ARG A 125 0.34 -28.96 -10.28
N TRP A 126 0.94 -29.09 -11.46
CA TRP A 126 2.35 -28.78 -11.72
C TRP A 126 2.72 -27.30 -11.56
N ALA A 127 1.81 -26.38 -11.91
CA ALA A 127 2.01 -24.96 -11.73
C ALA A 127 2.06 -24.59 -10.24
N ALA A 128 1.18 -25.19 -9.42
CA ALA A 128 1.17 -25.00 -7.97
C ALA A 128 2.47 -25.52 -7.31
N ILE A 129 2.93 -26.72 -7.69
CA ILE A 129 4.20 -27.28 -7.18
C ILE A 129 5.38 -26.37 -7.53
N ARG A 130 5.41 -25.82 -8.76
CA ARG A 130 6.48 -24.89 -9.18
C ARG A 130 6.51 -23.64 -8.31
N GLN A 131 5.35 -23.09 -7.94
CA GLN A 131 5.26 -21.93 -7.05
C GLN A 131 5.72 -22.26 -5.63
N ILE A 132 5.32 -23.42 -5.08
CA ILE A 132 5.79 -23.89 -3.76
C ILE A 132 7.32 -24.00 -3.72
N VAL A 133 7.94 -24.57 -4.77
CA VAL A 133 9.40 -24.64 -4.88
C VAL A 133 10.04 -23.25 -4.98
N GLN A 134 9.42 -22.31 -5.70
CA GLN A 134 9.91 -20.93 -5.79
C GLN A 134 9.85 -20.20 -4.45
N LEU A 135 8.75 -20.38 -3.71
CA LEU A 135 8.56 -19.84 -2.37
C LEU A 135 9.55 -20.47 -1.38
N GLY A 136 9.71 -21.80 -1.41
CA GLY A 136 10.68 -22.51 -0.58
C GLY A 136 12.11 -22.04 -0.82
N ARG A 137 12.50 -21.84 -2.09
CA ARG A 137 13.79 -21.23 -2.44
C ARG A 137 13.94 -19.79 -1.97
N TYR A 138 12.86 -18.99 -2.06
CA TYR A 138 12.88 -17.61 -1.57
C TYR A 138 13.11 -17.58 -0.05
N LEU A 139 12.36 -18.37 0.72
CA LEU A 139 12.52 -18.49 2.17
C LEU A 139 13.88 -19.05 2.56
N TYR A 140 14.40 -20.04 1.83
CA TYR A 140 15.75 -20.56 2.04
C TYR A 140 16.83 -19.49 1.87
N ASN A 141 16.73 -18.66 0.82
CA ASN A 141 17.67 -17.55 0.61
C ASN A 141 17.53 -16.47 1.70
N VAL A 142 16.33 -16.22 2.23
CA VAL A 142 16.13 -15.34 3.38
C VAL A 142 16.87 -15.90 4.60
N MET A 143 16.64 -17.18 4.93
CA MET A 143 17.25 -17.83 6.10
C MET A 143 18.78 -17.88 6.02
N LEU A 144 19.33 -18.17 4.84
CA LEU A 144 20.78 -18.18 4.63
C LEU A 144 21.43 -16.81 4.83
N GLU A 145 20.75 -15.71 4.46
CA GLU A 145 21.30 -14.37 4.65
C GLU A 145 21.17 -13.88 6.10
N THR A 146 20.24 -14.45 6.88
CA THR A 146 20.01 -14.10 8.29
C THR A 146 20.75 -15.00 9.28
N SER A 147 21.43 -16.06 8.81
CA SER A 147 22.24 -16.98 9.64
C SER A 147 23.71 -16.56 9.64
#